data_AF-A0A0B2PE91-F1
#
_entry.id   AF-A0A0B2PE91-F1
#
_cell.length_a   1.000
_cell.length_b   1.000
_cell.length_c   1.000
_cell.angle_alpha   90.00
_cell.angle_beta   90.00
_cell.angle_gamma   90.00
#
_symmetry.space_group_name_H-M   'P 1'
#
loop_
_entity.id
_entity.type
_entity.pdbx_description
1 polymer ?
#
loop_
_entity_poly.entity_id
_entity_poly.type
_entity_poly.pdbx_seq_one_letter_code
_entity_poly.pdbx_strand_id
1 'polypeptide(L)'
;FINVEVHQNGFPTWRLTGFYGFSERVKRRESWDLIRKKNFSPPLPWCIARYFNDLLSPKEKLGNRDHPNWLIQGFHEVVLDSGLHDLTMEGYKYTWTKSKGKTNAIEEKF
;
A
#
# COMPACT_ATOMS: atom_id res chain seq x y z
N PHE A 1 -3.55 1.37 12.33
CA PHE A 1 -4.58 0.61 11.61
C PHE A 1 -5.95 1.06 12.08
N ILE A 2 -6.90 1.24 11.15
CA ILE A 2 -8.32 1.34 11.44
C ILE A 2 -8.95 0.12 10.76
N ASN A 3 -9.69 -0.71 11.49
CA ASN A 3 -10.27 -1.94 10.96
C ASN A 3 -11.80 -1.87 11.03
N VAL A 4 -12.46 -2.32 9.97
CA VAL A 4 -13.92 -2.36 9.87
C VAL A 4 -14.31 -3.71 9.29
N GLU A 5 -15.29 -4.37 9.91
CA GLU A 5 -15.94 -5.55 9.33
C GLU A 5 -17.11 -5.09 8.44
N VAL A 6 -17.16 -5.63 7.23
CA VAL A 6 -18.13 -5.26 6.22
C VAL A 6 -19.12 -6.40 6.08
N HIS A 7 -20.39 -6.09 6.33
CA HIS A 7 -21.52 -7.01 6.17
C HIS A 7 -22.38 -6.55 5.01
N GLN A 8 -22.63 -7.44 4.06
CA GLN A 8 -23.49 -7.17 2.91
C GLN A 8 -24.35 -8.41 2.62
N ASN A 9 -25.65 -8.21 2.42
CA ASN A 9 -26.57 -9.31 2.14
C ASN A 9 -26.15 -10.05 0.87
N GLY A 10 -26.09 -11.39 0.96
CA GLY A 10 -25.69 -12.25 -0.16
C GLY A 10 -24.17 -12.39 -0.35
N PHE A 11 -23.34 -11.72 0.46
CA PHE A 11 -21.88 -11.82 0.40
C PHE A 11 -21.29 -12.27 1.75
N PRO A 12 -20.14 -12.97 1.74
CA PRO A 12 -19.44 -13.29 2.97
C PRO A 12 -18.95 -12.02 3.66
N THR A 13 -18.95 -12.03 5.00
CA THR A 13 -18.32 -10.96 5.79
C THR A 13 -16.83 -10.90 5.47
N TRP A 14 -16.32 -9.70 5.23
CA TRP A 14 -14.90 -9.44 4.98
C TRP A 14 -14.43 -8.24 5.77
N ARG A 15 -13.11 -8.01 5.80
CA ARG A 15 -12.50 -6.95 6.60
C ARG A 15 -11.80 -5.93 5.73
N LEU A 16 -12.12 -4.66 5.96
CA LEU A 16 -11.40 -3.52 5.40
C LEU A 16 -10.49 -2.91 6.46
N THR A 17 -9.21 -2.75 6.12
CA THR A 17 -8.22 -2.12 6.98
C THR A 17 -7.65 -0.88 6.31
N GLY A 18 -7.84 0.27 6.94
CA GLY A 18 -7.08 1.48 6.66
C GLY A 18 -5.71 1.41 7.33
N PHE A 19 -4.65 1.45 6.53
CA PHE A 19 -3.28 1.53 7.03
C PHE A 19 -2.70 2.94 6.86
N TYR A 20 -1.81 3.31 7.78
CA TYR A 20 -1.03 4.53 7.68
C TYR A 20 0.40 4.18 8.08
N GLY A 21 1.24 3.93 7.09
CA GLY A 21 2.66 3.65 7.30
C GLY A 21 3.40 4.92 7.72
N PHE A 22 4.54 4.76 8.37
CA PHE A 22 5.37 5.91 8.77
C PHE A 22 5.75 6.76 7.55
N SER A 23 5.92 8.07 7.72
CA SER A 23 6.42 8.93 6.64
C SER A 23 7.94 8.78 6.44
N GLU A 24 8.66 8.53 7.52
CA GLU A 24 10.12 8.39 7.51
C GLU A 24 10.57 7.09 6.84
N ARG A 25 11.45 7.21 5.83
CA ARG A 25 12.01 6.05 5.12
C ARG A 25 12.73 5.05 6.04
N VAL A 26 13.37 5.55 7.11
CA VAL A 26 14.10 4.70 8.06
C VAL A 26 13.18 3.75 8.84
N LYS A 27 11.88 4.07 8.96
CA LYS A 27 10.87 3.25 9.64
C LYS A 27 10.04 2.39 8.69
N ARG A 28 10.52 2.17 7.45
CA ARG A 28 9.79 1.34 6.48
C ARG A 28 9.69 -0.10 6.90
N ARG A 29 10.79 -0.70 7.34
CA ARG A 29 10.80 -2.06 7.89
C ARG A 29 9.83 -2.21 9.07
N GLU A 30 9.75 -1.21 9.95
CA GLU A 30 8.78 -1.23 11.05
C GLU A 30 7.33 -1.20 10.54
N SER A 31 7.02 -0.34 9.55
CA SER A 31 5.69 -0.29 8.91
C SER A 31 5.31 -1.64 8.29
N TRP A 32 6.26 -2.26 7.61
CA TRP A 32 6.12 -3.55 6.94
C TRP A 32 5.90 -4.69 7.93
N ASP A 33 6.66 -4.74 9.02
CA ASP A 33 6.51 -5.75 10.06
C ASP A 33 5.15 -5.66 10.76
N LEU A 34 4.58 -4.46 10.88
CA LEU A 34 3.21 -4.29 11.37
C LEU A 34 2.17 -4.95 10.47
N ILE A 35 2.39 -4.96 9.15
CA ILE A 35 1.52 -5.64 8.18
C ILE A 35 1.69 -7.16 8.33
N ARG A 36 2.93 -7.67 8.32
CA ARG A 36 3.21 -9.11 8.46
C ARG A 36 2.67 -9.72 9.75
N LYS A 37 2.85 -9.01 10.86
CA LYS A 37 2.41 -9.46 12.19
C LYS A 37 0.91 -9.27 12.40
N LYS A 38 0.18 -8.75 11.41
CA LYS A 38 -1.25 -8.50 11.55
C LYS A 38 -1.99 -9.83 11.54
N ASN A 39 -2.25 -10.35 12.72
CA ASN A 39 -3.09 -11.51 12.90
C ASN A 39 -4.51 -11.06 13.23
N PHE A 40 -5.48 -11.61 12.49
CA PHE A 40 -6.89 -11.37 12.74
C PHE A 40 -7.56 -12.64 13.24
N SER A 41 -8.39 -12.49 14.27
CA SER A 41 -9.29 -13.53 14.74
C SER A 41 -10.71 -12.96 14.79
N PRO A 42 -11.69 -13.51 14.04
CA PRO A 42 -11.54 -14.60 13.07
C PRO A 42 -10.78 -14.18 11.78
N PRO A 43 -10.17 -15.15 11.04
CA PRO A 43 -9.52 -14.92 9.77
C PRO A 43 -10.57 -14.74 8.67
N LEU A 44 -10.97 -13.48 8.45
CA LEU A 44 -11.88 -13.09 7.37
C LEU A 44 -11.07 -12.71 6.12
N PRO A 45 -11.66 -12.80 4.91
CA PRO A 45 -11.08 -12.18 3.72
C PRO A 45 -10.70 -10.74 4.02
N TRP A 46 -9.47 -10.35 3.65
CA TRP A 46 -8.86 -9.12 4.12
C TRP A 46 -8.48 -8.23 2.94
N CYS A 47 -9.01 -7.00 2.96
CA CYS A 47 -8.57 -5.92 2.09
C CYS A 47 -7.89 -4.85 2.94
N ILE A 48 -6.68 -4.47 2.56
CA ILE A 48 -5.94 -3.37 3.16
C ILE A 48 -5.72 -2.28 2.12
N ALA A 49 -5.95 -1.03 2.52
CA ALA A 49 -5.85 0.13 1.64
C ALA A 49 -5.36 1.36 2.40
N ARG A 50 -5.16 2.46 1.65
CA ARG A 50 -4.62 3.77 2.07
C ARG A 50 -3.07 3.79 2.03
N TYR A 51 -2.47 4.70 2.79
CA TYR A 51 -1.09 5.15 2.64
C TYR A 51 -0.07 4.14 3.20
N PHE A 52 0.41 3.23 2.35
CA PHE A 52 1.59 2.42 2.63
C PHE A 52 2.87 3.27 2.62
N ASN A 53 2.85 4.37 1.86
CA ASN A 53 3.97 5.27 1.58
C ASN A 53 5.17 4.53 0.96
N ASP A 54 4.91 3.46 0.21
CA ASP A 54 5.88 2.72 -0.60
C ASP A 54 5.23 2.23 -1.89
N LEU A 55 6.07 1.77 -2.82
CA LEU A 55 5.67 1.35 -4.17
C LEU A 55 5.99 -0.13 -4.37
N LEU A 56 5.12 -0.86 -5.05
CA LEU A 56 5.32 -2.27 -5.44
C LEU A 56 6.10 -2.40 -6.75
N SER A 57 6.14 -1.35 -7.57
CA SER A 57 6.88 -1.37 -8.83
C SER A 57 7.50 -0.01 -9.15
N PRO A 58 8.65 0.04 -9.85
CA PRO A 58 9.18 1.29 -10.38
C PRO A 58 8.18 2.02 -11.30
N LYS A 59 7.29 1.25 -11.97
CA LYS A 59 6.25 1.78 -12.87
C LYS A 59 5.15 2.58 -12.16
N GLU A 60 5.11 2.52 -10.84
CA GLU A 60 4.18 3.27 -9.99
C GLU A 60 4.67 4.68 -9.67
N LYS A 61 5.84 5.06 -10.21
CA LYS A 61 6.40 6.40 -10.10
C LYS A 61 6.62 7.03 -11.47
N LEU A 62 6.27 8.30 -11.58
CA LEU A 62 6.69 9.18 -12.68
C LEU A 62 7.58 10.29 -12.12
N GLY A 63 8.60 10.67 -12.88
CA GLY A 63 9.52 11.76 -12.53
C GLY A 63 10.98 11.37 -12.71
N ASN A 64 11.86 12.26 -12.30
CA ASN A 64 13.31 12.17 -12.56
C ASN A 64 14.13 11.57 -11.42
N ARG A 65 13.49 10.92 -10.45
CA ARG A 65 14.16 10.30 -9.30
C ARG A 65 13.62 8.90 -9.12
N ASP A 66 14.48 7.91 -9.16
CA ASP A 66 14.06 6.53 -8.93
C ASP A 66 13.71 6.31 -7.46
N HIS A 67 12.75 5.41 -7.25
CA HIS A 67 12.49 4.88 -5.92
C HIS A 67 13.53 3.78 -5.62
N PRO A 68 14.18 3.78 -4.44
CA PRO A 68 15.20 2.79 -4.12
C PRO A 68 14.72 1.34 -4.28
N ASN A 69 15.49 0.51 -4.99
CA ASN A 69 15.11 -0.88 -5.27
C ASN A 69 14.83 -1.71 -4.02
N TRP A 70 15.58 -1.50 -2.94
CA TRP A 70 15.37 -2.22 -1.68
C TRP A 70 14.01 -1.92 -1.03
N LEU A 71 13.45 -0.72 -1.28
CA LEU A 71 12.11 -0.37 -0.81
C LEU A 71 11.03 -1.11 -1.60
N ILE A 72 11.19 -1.16 -2.92
CA ILE A 72 10.28 -1.88 -3.81
C ILE A 72 10.29 -3.38 -3.50
N GLN A 73 11.49 -3.98 -3.44
CA GLN A 73 11.64 -5.40 -3.14
C GLN A 73 11.13 -5.73 -1.74
N GLY A 74 11.51 -4.95 -0.73
CA GLY A 74 11.08 -5.18 0.64
C GLY A 74 9.55 -5.05 0.81
N PHE A 75 8.92 -4.10 0.13
CA PHE A 75 7.46 -3.99 0.19
C PHE A 75 6.75 -5.11 -0.60
N HIS A 76 7.31 -5.52 -1.73
CA HIS A 76 6.81 -6.67 -2.48
C HIS A 76 6.87 -7.98 -1.65
N GLU A 77 7.97 -8.20 -0.93
CA GLU A 77 8.09 -9.33 0.01
C GLU A 77 7.00 -9.29 1.09
N VAL A 78 6.70 -8.12 1.66
CA VAL A 78 5.64 -7.97 2.68
C VAL A 78 4.27 -8.35 2.13
N VAL A 79 3.97 -7.96 0.90
CA VAL A 79 2.70 -8.31 0.24
C VAL A 79 2.60 -9.82 0.07
N LEU A 80 3.66 -10.47 -0.42
CA LEU A 80 3.73 -11.93 -0.57
C LEU A 80 3.62 -12.67 0.77
N ASP A 81 4.42 -12.27 1.77
CA ASP A 81 4.45 -12.87 3.11
C ASP A 81 3.08 -12.78 3.80
N SER A 82 2.31 -11.72 3.49
CA SER A 82 0.99 -11.48 4.07
C SER A 82 -0.15 -12.12 3.26
N GLY A 83 0.16 -12.85 2.17
CA GLY A 83 -0.84 -13.45 1.27
C GLY A 83 -1.70 -12.42 0.52
N LEU A 84 -1.23 -11.18 0.43
CA LEU A 84 -1.93 -10.08 -0.22
C LEU A 84 -1.63 -10.06 -1.71
N HIS A 85 -2.55 -9.49 -2.47
CA HIS A 85 -2.41 -9.28 -3.91
C HIS A 85 -2.76 -7.83 -4.24
N ASP A 86 -2.00 -7.20 -5.14
CA ASP A 86 -2.32 -5.85 -5.62
C ASP A 86 -3.60 -5.88 -6.46
N LEU A 87 -4.48 -4.92 -6.22
CA LEU A 87 -5.69 -4.73 -7.01
C LEU A 87 -5.39 -3.74 -8.12
N THR A 88 -5.77 -4.10 -9.34
CA THR A 88 -5.57 -3.21 -10.48
C THR A 88 -6.52 -2.02 -10.38
N MET A 89 -5.99 -0.80 -10.48
CA MET A 89 -6.80 0.41 -10.59
C MET A 89 -7.08 0.71 -12.06
N GLU A 90 -8.33 0.99 -12.39
CA GLU A 90 -8.72 1.48 -13.70
C GLU A 90 -8.60 3.02 -13.75
N GLY A 91 -8.17 3.56 -14.89
CA GLY A 91 -8.01 5.00 -15.09
C GLY A 91 -6.70 5.58 -14.56
N TYR A 92 -6.74 6.84 -14.10
CA TYR A 92 -5.56 7.54 -13.61
C TYR A 92 -5.16 7.06 -12.21
N LYS A 93 -4.03 6.36 -12.12
CA LYS A 93 -3.62 5.58 -10.96
C LYS A 93 -2.71 6.29 -9.96
N TYR A 94 -2.23 7.51 -10.26
CA TYR A 94 -1.32 8.22 -9.37
C TYR A 94 -2.13 9.03 -8.33
N THR A 95 -1.87 8.78 -7.06
CA THR A 95 -2.65 9.30 -5.93
C THR A 95 -1.93 10.44 -5.21
N TRP A 96 -0.66 10.69 -5.53
CA TRP A 96 0.13 11.76 -4.96
C TRP A 96 1.01 12.47 -6.00
N THR A 97 1.14 13.79 -5.88
CA THR A 97 1.97 14.63 -6.75
C THR A 97 2.85 15.58 -5.94
N LYS A 98 4.15 15.63 -6.26
CA LYS A 98 5.08 16.69 -5.83
C LYS A 98 5.28 17.69 -6.94
N SER A 99 5.42 18.97 -6.59
CA SER A 99 5.78 20.04 -7.54
C SER A 99 4.82 20.14 -8.73
N LYS A 100 3.52 19.95 -8.49
CA LYS A 100 2.48 19.99 -9.53
C LYS A 100 2.62 21.23 -10.42
N GLY A 101 2.57 21.04 -11.73
CA GLY A 101 2.70 22.11 -12.74
C GLY A 101 4.14 22.55 -13.04
N LYS A 102 5.16 21.91 -12.46
CA LYS A 102 6.57 22.16 -12.78
C LYS A 102 7.13 21.05 -13.68
N THR A 103 8.20 21.35 -14.42
CA THR A 103 8.89 20.38 -15.30
C THR A 103 9.49 19.20 -14.54
N ASN A 104 9.72 19.35 -13.23
CA ASN A 104 10.22 18.32 -12.34
C ASN A 104 9.13 17.72 -11.44
N ALA A 105 7.87 17.74 -11.89
CA ALA A 105 6.78 17.08 -11.18
C ALA A 105 7.08 15.59 -10.98
N ILE A 106 6.69 15.07 -9.82
CA ILE A 106 6.80 13.66 -9.46
C ILE A 106 5.42 13.17 -9.10
N GLU A 107 5.04 12.01 -9.62
CA GLU A 107 3.75 11.38 -9.32
C GLU A 107 3.98 9.95 -8.83
N GLU A 108 3.21 9.53 -7.83
CA GLU A 108 3.34 8.21 -7.19
C GLU A 108 1.96 7.59 -6.99
N LYS A 109 1.85 6.27 -7.23
CA LYS A 109 0.70 5.45 -6.85
C LYS A 109 0.99 4.84 -5.47
N PHE A 110 0.42 5.45 -4.42
CA PHE A 110 0.39 4.89 -3.07
C PHE A 110 -0.90 4.14 -2.81
#